data_AF-A0A1G3ZHY3-F1
#
_entry.id   AF-A0A1G3ZHY3-F1
#
_cell.length_a   1.000
_cell.length_b   1.000
_cell.length_c   1.000
_cell.angle_alpha   90.00
_cell.angle_beta   90.00
_cell.angle_gamma   90.00
#
_symmetry.space_group_name_H-M   'P 1'
#
loop_
_entity.id
_entity.type
_entity.pdbx_description
1 polymer ?
#
loop_
_entity_poly.entity_id
_entity_poly.type
_entity_poly.pdbx_seq_one_letter_code
_entity_poly.pdbx_strand_id
1 'polypeptide(L)'
;MYYWLMNGKDGYQPGIITQCGSVIGVGPQNNNERIFEVEWLAGGCIMHHKENLILTNYYPFEGKAYYEDIIHSHYLRKVGIKLIVDVNAHCWMEPPLQQNGSVVQFIKQLKSDFQARKYTMQLLSRMTFRIYLFYIGRIISYTIKRISTGNDR
;
A
#
# COMPACT_ATOMS: atom_id res chain seq x y z
N MET A 1 8.76 -3.47 -17.01
CA MET A 1 7.63 -4.43 -17.14
C MET A 1 6.66 -4.33 -15.95
N TYR A 2 7.09 -4.60 -14.71
CA TYR A 2 6.21 -4.63 -13.53
C TYR A 2 5.35 -3.37 -13.32
N TYR A 3 5.96 -2.19 -13.25
CA TYR A 3 5.21 -0.94 -13.02
C TYR A 3 4.24 -0.58 -14.15
N TRP A 4 4.51 -1.03 -15.38
CA TRP A 4 3.57 -0.85 -16.49
C TRP A 4 2.32 -1.73 -16.33
N LEU A 5 2.47 -2.94 -15.78
CA LEU A 5 1.32 -3.79 -15.46
C LEU A 5 0.48 -3.20 -14.32
N MET A 6 1.14 -2.60 -13.33
CA MET A 6 0.50 -2.08 -12.12
C MET A 6 -0.12 -0.68 -12.31
N ASN A 7 0.49 0.14 -13.17
CA ASN A 7 0.16 1.57 -13.32
C ASN A 7 -0.06 2.01 -14.78
N GLY A 8 0.05 1.12 -15.76
CA GLY A 8 -0.15 1.44 -17.17
C GLY A 8 0.97 2.28 -17.77
N LYS A 9 0.61 3.17 -18.70
CA LYS A 9 1.56 4.06 -19.40
C LYS A 9 2.34 4.98 -18.44
N ASP A 10 1.75 5.27 -17.29
CA ASP A 10 2.31 6.16 -16.27
C ASP A 10 3.51 5.51 -15.56
N GLY A 11 3.64 4.19 -15.63
CA GLY A 11 4.84 3.47 -15.19
C GLY A 11 5.17 3.68 -13.71
N TYR A 12 6.46 3.79 -13.41
CA TYR A 12 6.95 4.09 -12.07
C TYR A 12 6.80 5.59 -11.79
N GLN A 13 6.12 5.93 -10.71
CA GLN A 13 6.09 7.30 -10.18
C GLN A 13 6.25 7.22 -8.66
N PRO A 14 7.22 7.92 -8.06
CA PRO A 14 7.42 7.89 -6.63
C PRO A 14 6.26 8.58 -5.90
N GLY A 15 5.86 8.06 -4.74
CA GLY A 15 4.87 8.70 -3.87
C GLY A 15 3.42 8.54 -4.29
N ILE A 16 3.10 7.81 -5.36
CA ILE A 16 1.71 7.63 -5.82
C ILE A 16 1.08 6.32 -5.37
N ILE A 17 -0.25 6.26 -5.50
CA ILE A 17 -1.03 5.02 -5.46
C ILE A 17 -1.32 4.59 -6.90
N THR A 18 -0.78 3.44 -7.30
CA THR A 18 -0.93 2.92 -8.67
C THR A 18 -2.37 2.56 -9.03
N GLN A 19 -2.64 2.36 -10.31
CA GLN A 19 -3.96 1.96 -10.83
C GLN A 19 -4.50 0.63 -10.25
N CYS A 20 -3.63 -0.27 -9.80
CA CYS A 20 -4.01 -1.51 -9.10
C CYS A 20 -4.11 -1.35 -7.57
N GLY A 21 -3.90 -0.15 -7.04
CA GLY A 21 -3.94 0.18 -5.62
C GLY A 21 -2.66 -0.10 -4.86
N SER A 22 -1.60 -0.62 -5.48
CA SER A 22 -0.32 -0.75 -4.79
C SER A 22 0.35 0.62 -4.65
N VAL A 23 1.07 0.81 -3.55
CA VAL A 23 1.79 2.05 -3.27
C VAL A 23 3.21 2.00 -3.83
N ILE A 24 3.70 3.15 -4.30
CA ILE A 24 5.10 3.36 -4.63
C ILE A 24 5.66 4.33 -3.62
N GLY A 25 6.64 3.88 -2.83
CA GLY A 25 7.35 4.72 -1.87
C GLY A 25 8.30 5.69 -2.55
N VAL A 26 8.72 6.70 -1.80
CA VAL A 26 9.81 7.60 -2.21
C VAL A 26 11.11 7.03 -1.63
N GLY A 27 12.07 6.72 -2.48
CA GLY A 27 13.42 6.33 -2.06
C GLY A 27 14.41 7.50 -2.24
N PRO A 28 15.61 7.41 -1.65
CA PRO A 28 16.68 8.36 -1.93
C PRO A 28 17.01 8.28 -3.43
N GLN A 29 16.69 9.34 -4.17
CA GLN A 29 17.10 9.48 -5.57
C GLN A 29 18.40 10.28 -5.63
N ASN A 30 19.20 10.08 -6.69
CA ASN A 30 20.41 10.88 -6.97
C ASN A 30 20.11 12.34 -7.33
N ASN A 31 18.87 12.80 -7.12
CA ASN A 31 18.41 14.14 -7.46
C ASN A 31 18.54 15.05 -6.24
N ASN A 32 18.72 16.35 -6.47
CA ASN A 32 18.79 17.35 -5.40
C ASN A 32 17.45 17.58 -4.67
N GLU A 33 16.35 17.01 -5.16
CA GLU A 33 15.03 17.08 -4.52
C GLU A 33 14.98 16.19 -3.27
N ARG A 34 14.69 16.83 -2.13
CA ARG A 34 14.67 16.18 -0.82
C ARG A 34 13.26 16.02 -0.26
N ILE A 35 12.33 16.82 -0.76
CA ILE A 35 10.96 16.94 -0.27
C ILE A 35 10.03 16.62 -1.42
N PHE A 36 9.15 15.64 -1.21
CA PHE A 36 8.21 15.17 -2.23
C PHE A 36 6.78 15.34 -1.73
N GLU A 37 5.91 15.96 -2.53
CA GLU A 37 4.47 15.88 -2.33
C GLU A 37 3.99 14.51 -2.81
N VAL A 38 3.25 13.79 -1.96
CA VAL A 38 2.87 12.39 -2.20
C VAL A 38 1.37 12.18 -2.08
N GLU A 39 0.88 11.05 -2.58
CA GLU A 39 -0.52 10.67 -2.48
C GLU A 39 -0.87 9.94 -1.18
N TRP A 40 0.13 9.38 -0.51
CA TRP A 40 -0.03 8.56 0.67
C TRP A 40 1.19 8.67 1.61
N LEU A 41 0.97 8.48 2.91
CA LEU A 41 2.01 8.36 3.93
C LEU A 41 1.83 7.04 4.70
N ALA A 42 2.94 6.45 5.15
CA ALA A 42 2.91 5.27 6.02
C ALA A 42 2.58 5.67 7.46
N GLY A 43 1.69 4.93 8.14
CA GLY A 43 1.16 5.32 9.46
C GLY A 43 2.15 5.35 10.64
N GLY A 44 3.35 4.78 10.51
CA GLY A 44 4.27 4.57 11.64
C GLY A 44 5.10 5.77 12.10
N CYS A 45 5.37 6.75 11.21
CA CYS A 45 6.23 7.90 11.54
C CYS A 45 5.79 9.14 10.73
N ILE A 46 4.75 9.82 11.22
CA ILE A 46 4.17 11.03 10.60
C ILE A 46 4.11 12.14 11.65
N MET A 47 4.51 13.35 11.26
CA MET A 47 4.28 14.57 12.05
C MET A 47 3.04 15.30 11.53
N HIS A 48 2.24 15.83 12.44
CA HIS A 48 0.96 16.44 12.10
C HIS A 48 0.61 17.64 12.98
N HIS A 49 -0.08 18.63 12.42
CA HIS A 49 -0.77 19.64 13.22
C HIS A 49 -1.98 18.99 13.92
N LYS A 50 -2.21 19.35 15.18
CA LYS A 50 -3.30 18.79 15.99
C LYS A 50 -4.67 18.98 15.32
N GLU A 51 -4.88 20.14 14.70
CA GLU A 51 -6.15 20.49 14.05
C GLU A 51 -6.55 19.58 12.87
N ASN A 52 -5.60 18.91 12.22
CA ASN A 52 -5.93 18.01 11.13
C ASN A 52 -6.09 16.52 11.51
N LEU A 53 -5.96 16.18 12.79
CA LEU A 53 -6.19 14.81 13.25
C LEU A 53 -7.64 14.37 12.96
N ILE A 54 -7.78 13.17 12.38
CA ILE A 54 -9.08 12.55 12.14
C ILE A 54 -9.43 11.70 13.34
N LEU A 55 -10.34 12.19 14.20
CA LEU A 55 -10.72 11.54 15.45
C LEU A 55 -11.90 10.57 15.32
N THR A 56 -12.54 10.53 14.15
CA THR A 56 -13.62 9.58 13.84
C THR A 56 -13.05 8.27 13.34
N ASN A 57 -13.72 7.14 13.66
CA ASN A 57 -13.35 5.87 13.04
C ASN A 57 -13.66 5.90 11.53
N TYR A 58 -12.62 6.01 10.73
CA TYR A 58 -12.71 6.06 9.28
C TYR A 58 -12.42 4.70 8.61
N TYR A 59 -12.00 3.70 9.38
CA TYR A 59 -11.69 2.37 8.86
C TYR A 59 -12.89 1.44 9.03
N PRO A 60 -13.52 0.97 7.94
CA PRO A 60 -14.81 0.28 8.02
C PRO A 60 -14.70 -1.24 8.25
N PHE A 61 -13.48 -1.79 8.40
CA PHE A 61 -13.27 -3.23 8.51
C PHE A 61 -12.76 -3.65 9.88
N GLU A 62 -13.10 -4.86 10.28
CA GLU A 62 -12.60 -5.46 11.52
C GLU A 62 -11.27 -6.18 11.30
N GLY A 63 -10.48 -6.30 12.36
CA GLY A 63 -9.22 -7.04 12.37
C GLY A 63 -8.03 -6.19 11.90
N LYS A 64 -7.15 -6.78 11.08
CA LYS A 64 -5.94 -6.10 10.63
C LYS A 64 -6.28 -4.93 9.71
N ALA A 65 -5.72 -3.76 10.01
CA ALA A 65 -5.94 -2.50 9.32
C ALA A 65 -5.20 -2.42 7.96
N TYR A 66 -5.56 -3.29 7.01
CA TYR A 66 -5.05 -3.20 5.64
C TYR A 66 -5.50 -1.89 4.99
N TYR A 67 -4.59 -1.18 4.30
CA TYR A 67 -4.87 0.06 3.58
C TYR A 67 -5.34 1.25 4.45
N GLU A 68 -5.28 1.13 5.78
CA GLU A 68 -5.72 2.18 6.70
C GLU A 68 -4.96 3.48 6.48
N ASP A 69 -3.65 3.41 6.36
CA ASP A 69 -2.75 4.53 6.07
C ASP A 69 -3.10 5.26 4.75
N ILE A 70 -3.50 4.51 3.73
CA ILE A 70 -3.93 5.07 2.44
C ILE A 70 -5.32 5.70 2.54
N ILE A 71 -6.24 5.10 3.28
CA ILE A 71 -7.58 5.68 3.54
C ILE A 71 -7.43 6.98 4.35
N HIS A 72 -6.58 6.98 5.37
CA HIS A 72 -6.25 8.17 6.16
C HIS A 72 -5.70 9.28 5.27
N SER A 73 -4.70 8.95 4.44
CA SER A 73 -4.11 9.86 3.47
C SER A 73 -5.14 10.46 2.50
N HIS A 74 -6.11 9.65 2.04
CA HIS A 74 -7.21 10.14 1.21
C HIS A 74 -8.05 11.20 1.93
N TYR A 75 -8.45 10.96 3.17
CA TYR A 75 -9.28 11.91 3.92
C TYR A 75 -8.54 13.21 4.22
N LEU A 76 -7.25 13.15 4.55
CA LEU A 76 -6.42 14.35 4.72
C LEU A 76 -6.37 15.18 3.43
N ARG A 77 -6.08 14.53 2.30
CA ARG A 77 -6.02 15.21 0.99
C ARG A 77 -7.37 15.76 0.56
N LYS A 78 -8.48 15.09 0.89
CA LYS A 78 -9.84 15.53 0.58
C LYS A 78 -10.19 16.89 1.21
N VAL A 79 -9.62 17.20 2.37
CA VAL A 79 -9.80 18.51 3.04
C VAL A 79 -8.69 19.51 2.69
N GLY A 80 -7.86 19.21 1.69
CA GLY A 80 -6.84 20.12 1.17
C GLY A 80 -5.47 20.03 1.83
N ILE A 81 -5.23 19.04 2.70
CA ILE A 81 -3.92 18.85 3.34
C ILE A 81 -2.96 18.20 2.36
N LYS A 82 -1.78 18.79 2.22
CA LYS A 82 -0.69 18.24 1.45
C LYS A 82 0.07 17.21 2.27
N LEU A 83 0.40 16.09 1.63
CA LEU A 83 1.21 15.04 2.24
C LEU A 83 2.63 15.16 1.71
N ILE A 84 3.61 15.17 2.62
CA ILE A 84 5.00 15.47 2.28
C ILE A 84 5.90 14.39 2.88
N VAL A 85 6.86 13.92 2.07
CA VAL A 85 7.96 13.05 2.52
C VAL A 85 9.28 13.80 2.38
N ASP A 86 10.04 13.90 3.47
CA ASP A 86 11.44 14.30 3.46
C ASP A 86 12.32 13.04 3.48
N VAL A 87 13.10 12.81 2.44
CA VAL A 87 13.93 11.60 2.30
C VAL A 87 15.14 11.58 3.26
N ASN A 88 15.46 12.71 3.93
CA ASN A 88 16.49 12.77 4.96
C ASN A 88 15.95 12.45 6.36
N ALA A 89 14.63 12.42 6.52
CA ALA A 89 14.01 11.99 7.76
C ALA A 89 14.12 10.46 7.84
N HIS A 90 14.97 9.97 8.75
CA HIS A 90 15.20 8.55 8.91
C HIS A 90 14.38 7.98 10.07
N CYS A 91 13.64 6.92 9.76
CA CYS A 91 12.92 6.08 10.71
C CYS A 91 13.31 4.63 10.43
N TRP A 92 13.60 3.87 11.48
CA TRP A 92 13.90 2.45 11.36
C TRP A 92 12.78 1.63 12.02
N MET A 93 12.41 0.52 11.37
CA MET A 93 11.51 -0.48 11.93
C MET A 93 12.19 -1.83 11.82
N GLU A 94 12.00 -2.65 12.85
CA GLU A 94 12.41 -4.04 12.79
C GLU A 94 11.63 -4.77 11.69
N PRO A 95 12.30 -5.62 10.90
CA PRO A 95 11.60 -6.42 9.91
C PRO A 95 10.59 -7.33 10.62
N PRO A 96 9.35 -7.43 10.11
CA PRO A 96 8.36 -8.31 10.72
C PRO A 96 8.87 -9.75 10.68
N LEU A 97 8.69 -10.48 11.78
CA LEU A 97 9.01 -11.91 11.84
C LEU A 97 8.21 -12.64 10.74
N GLN A 98 8.94 -13.24 9.78
CA GLN A 98 8.31 -14.04 8.74
C GLN A 98 7.75 -15.32 9.35
N GLN A 99 6.44 -15.33 9.59
CA GLN A 99 5.75 -16.57 9.90
C GLN A 99 5.30 -17.24 8.61
N ASN A 100 5.69 -18.50 8.42
CA ASN A 100 5.16 -19.35 7.36
C ASN A 100 3.69 -19.62 7.67
N GLY A 101 2.81 -18.77 7.12
CA GLY A 101 1.39 -18.88 7.35
C GLY A 101 0.79 -20.10 6.63
N SER A 102 -0.20 -20.71 7.27
CA SER A 102 -0.99 -21.77 6.64
C SER A 102 -1.76 -21.24 5.42
N VAL A 103 -2.24 -22.14 4.56
CA VAL A 103 -3.10 -21.78 3.40
C VAL A 103 -4.33 -21.01 3.84
N VAL A 104 -4.92 -21.42 4.97
CA VAL A 104 -6.10 -20.78 5.54
C VAL A 104 -5.78 -19.34 5.95
N GLN A 105 -4.62 -19.11 6.56
CA GLN A 105 -4.15 -17.76 6.89
C GLN A 105 -3.88 -16.94 5.62
N PHE A 106 -3.26 -17.52 4.60
CA PHE A 106 -3.05 -16.85 3.31
C PHE A 106 -4.38 -16.41 2.68
N ILE A 107 -5.37 -17.30 2.58
CA ILE A 107 -6.69 -16.98 2.02
C ILE A 107 -7.39 -15.89 2.84
N LYS A 108 -7.34 -15.98 4.18
CA LYS A 108 -7.91 -14.95 5.07
C LYS A 108 -7.26 -13.59 4.84
N GLN A 109 -5.94 -13.53 4.81
CA GLN A 109 -5.19 -12.29 4.53
C GLN A 109 -5.49 -11.75 3.13
N LEU A 110 -5.56 -12.62 2.12
CA LEU A 110 -5.87 -12.25 0.74
C LEU A 110 -7.27 -11.64 0.63
N LYS A 111 -8.27 -12.23 1.30
CA LYS A 111 -9.64 -11.71 1.33
C LYS A 111 -9.71 -10.34 2.02
N SER A 112 -9.10 -10.20 3.20
CA SER A 112 -9.08 -8.94 3.94
C SER A 112 -8.37 -7.82 3.17
N ASP A 113 -7.19 -8.12 2.59
CA ASP A 113 -6.45 -7.18 1.75
C ASP A 113 -7.26 -6.80 0.50
N PHE A 114 -7.94 -7.76 -0.14
CA PHE A 114 -8.77 -7.50 -1.33
C PHE A 114 -9.94 -6.60 -1.02
N GLN A 115 -10.65 -6.88 0.07
CA GLN A 115 -11.78 -6.08 0.52
C GLN A 115 -11.34 -4.64 0.82
N ALA A 116 -10.27 -4.47 1.59
CA ALA A 116 -9.75 -3.15 1.95
C ALA A 116 -9.27 -2.38 0.71
N ARG A 117 -8.46 -3.01 -0.14
CA ARG A 117 -7.97 -2.39 -1.37
C ARG A 117 -9.11 -2.00 -2.31
N LYS A 118 -10.10 -2.87 -2.52
CA LYS A 118 -11.25 -2.57 -3.39
C LYS A 118 -11.98 -1.33 -2.89
N TYR A 119 -12.25 -1.26 -1.59
CA TYR A 119 -12.86 -0.10 -0.96
C TYR A 119 -12.02 1.17 -1.13
N THR A 120 -10.72 1.12 -0.86
CA THR A 120 -9.83 2.26 -1.05
C THR A 120 -9.80 2.74 -2.49
N MET A 121 -9.77 1.82 -3.46
CA MET A 121 -9.79 2.18 -4.88
C MET A 121 -11.13 2.77 -5.34
N GLN A 122 -12.24 2.41 -4.69
CA GLN A 122 -13.53 3.06 -4.89
C GLN A 122 -13.53 4.47 -4.29
N LEU A 123 -12.99 4.67 -3.09
CA LEU A 123 -12.85 6.00 -2.48
C LEU A 123 -12.00 6.94 -3.34
N LEU A 124 -10.95 6.43 -3.95
CA LEU A 124 -10.06 7.19 -4.84
C LEU A 124 -10.66 7.42 -6.24
N SER A 125 -11.83 6.87 -6.55
CA SER A 125 -12.43 6.88 -7.90
C SER A 125 -11.50 6.32 -8.98
N ARG A 126 -10.66 5.32 -8.63
CA ARG A 126 -9.61 4.74 -9.49
C ARG A 126 -9.79 3.23 -9.70
N MET A 127 -11.00 2.71 -9.56
CA MET A 127 -11.27 1.29 -9.77
C MET A 127 -10.84 0.83 -11.18
N THR A 128 -9.90 -0.12 -11.25
CA THR A 128 -9.44 -0.70 -12.53
C THR A 128 -9.42 -2.22 -12.50
N PHE A 129 -9.45 -2.84 -13.68
CA PHE A 129 -9.34 -4.30 -13.80
C PHE A 129 -7.95 -4.83 -13.36
N ARG A 130 -6.93 -3.96 -13.27
CA ARG A 130 -5.56 -4.32 -12.86
C ARG A 130 -5.50 -4.85 -11.43
N ILE A 131 -6.47 -4.48 -10.59
CA ILE A 131 -6.61 -5.05 -9.25
C ILE A 131 -6.74 -6.58 -9.36
N TYR A 132 -7.60 -7.09 -10.23
CA TYR A 132 -7.78 -8.54 -10.39
C TYR A 132 -6.51 -9.22 -10.90
N LEU A 133 -5.80 -8.62 -11.86
CA LEU A 133 -4.51 -9.13 -12.35
C LEU A 133 -3.46 -9.23 -11.24
N PHE A 134 -3.40 -8.24 -10.35
CA PHE A 134 -2.50 -8.27 -9.20
C PHE A 134 -2.79 -9.45 -8.27
N TYR A 135 -4.06 -9.72 -7.96
CA TYR A 135 -4.44 -10.85 -7.10
C TYR A 135 -4.20 -12.21 -7.75
N ILE A 136 -4.49 -12.35 -9.05
CA ILE A 136 -4.14 -13.55 -9.82
C ILE A 136 -2.62 -13.80 -9.72
N GLY A 137 -1.81 -12.75 -9.95
CA GLY A 137 -0.37 -12.82 -9.80
C GLY A 137 0.07 -13.29 -8.41
N ARG A 138 -0.52 -12.74 -7.34
CA ARG A 138 -0.20 -13.15 -5.96
C ARG A 138 -0.55 -14.61 -5.67
N ILE A 139 -1.70 -15.10 -6.16
CA ILE A 139 -2.09 -16.50 -6.01
C ILE A 139 -1.11 -17.41 -6.73
N ILE A 140 -0.73 -17.07 -7.97
CA ILE A 140 0.26 -17.82 -8.75
C ILE A 140 1.61 -17.85 -8.01
N SER A 141 2.11 -16.69 -7.55
CA SER A 141 3.38 -16.61 -6.81
C SER A 141 3.36 -17.43 -5.52
N TYR A 142 2.24 -17.42 -4.78
CA TYR A 142 2.09 -18.25 -3.58
C TYR A 142 2.16 -19.74 -3.91
N THR A 143 1.46 -20.19 -4.96
CA THR A 143 1.46 -21.58 -5.40
C THR A 143 2.84 -22.03 -5.88
N ILE A 144 3.53 -21.23 -6.70
CA ILE A 144 4.89 -21.53 -7.17
C ILE A 144 5.86 -21.64 -6.00
N LYS A 145 5.84 -20.65 -5.07
CA LYS A 145 6.72 -20.67 -3.90
C LYS A 145 6.49 -21.94 -3.09
N ARG A 146 5.23 -22.32 -2.87
CA ARG A 146 4.87 -23.51 -2.09
C ARG A 146 5.27 -24.81 -2.75
N ILE A 147 5.12 -24.95 -4.08
CA ILE A 147 5.62 -26.11 -4.82
C ILE A 147 7.14 -26.20 -4.67
N SER A 148 7.85 -25.07 -4.84
CA SER A 148 9.31 -25.03 -4.69
C SER A 148 9.78 -25.42 -3.29
N THR A 149 9.10 -24.97 -2.22
CA THR A 149 9.48 -25.34 -0.84
C THR A 149 9.02 -26.75 -0.44
N GLY A 150 8.03 -27.30 -1.15
CA GLY A 150 7.58 -28.68 -0.98
C GLY A 150 8.48 -29.69 -1.68
N ASN A 151 9.31 -29.25 -2.63
CA ASN A 151 10.27 -30.09 -3.37
C ASN A 151 11.61 -30.27 -2.62
N ASP A 152 11.81 -29.56 -1.51
CA ASP A 152 12.98 -29.67 -0.62
C ASP A 152 12.71 -30.63 0.57
N ARG A 153 11.79 -31.60 0.42
CA ARG A 153 11.46 -32.61 1.41
C ARG A 153 11.52 -34.02 0.84
#